data_AF-A0A2U1CFK5-F1
#
_entry.id   AF-A0A2U1CFK5-F1
#
_cell.length_a   1.000
_cell.length_b   1.000
_cell.length_c   1.000
_cell.angle_alpha   90.00
_cell.angle_beta   90.00
_cell.angle_gamma   90.00
#
_symmetry.space_group_name_H-M   'P 1'
#
loop_
_entity.id
_entity.type
_entity.pdbx_description
1 polymer ?
#
loop_
_entity_poly.entity_id
_entity_poly.type
_entity_poly.pdbx_seq_one_letter_code
_entity_poly.pdbx_strand_id
1 'polypeptide(L)' 'MTPEFKEALAALRVAENHFAFADAEHIDAAIMELNAAQSRLAAVICCEKANAGR' A
#
# COMPACT_ATOMS: atom_id res chain seq x y z
N MET A 1 8.77 8.42 11.31
CA MET A 1 8.08 8.06 10.08
C MET A 1 9.02 8.33 8.93
N THR A 2 9.59 7.28 8.35
CA THR A 2 10.59 7.41 7.28
C THR A 2 9.96 7.90 5.96
N PRO A 3 10.75 8.40 5.01
CA PRO A 3 10.26 8.71 3.66
C PRO A 3 9.54 7.52 3.01
N GLU A 4 10.07 6.31 3.16
CA GLU A 4 9.52 5.09 2.58
C GLU A 4 8.14 4.75 3.16
N PHE A 5 7.92 5.02 4.46
CA PHE A 5 6.60 4.85 5.08
C PHE A 5 5.58 5.82 4.48
N LYS A 6 5.97 7.09 4.30
CA LYS A 6 5.08 8.11 3.72
C LYS A 6 4.71 7.76 2.27
N GLU A 7 5.68 7.29 1.49
CA GLU A 7 5.46 6.83 0.11
C GLU A 7 4.54 5.60 0.06
N ALA A 8 4.77 4.60 0.91
CA ALA A 8 3.92 3.42 0.98
C ALA A 8 2.48 3.77 1.39
N LEU A 9 2.30 4.71 2.32
CA LEU A 9 0.98 5.20 2.73
C LEU A 9 0.29 5.99 1.60
N ALA A 10 1.04 6.80 0.86
CA ALA A 10 0.50 7.53 -0.29
C ALA A 10 0.06 6.57 -1.41
N ALA A 11 0.87 5.55 -1.71
CA ALA A 11 0.53 4.52 -2.69
C ALA A 11 -0.73 3.74 -2.30
N LEU A 12 -0.87 3.39 -1.01
CA LEU A 12 -2.08 2.73 -0.51
C LEU A 12 -3.33 3.59 -0.73
N ARG A 13 -3.27 4.89 -0.42
CA ARG A 13 -4.41 5.80 -0.62
C ARG A 13 -4.84 5.92 -2.08
N VAL A 14 -3.88 5.88 -3.01
CA VAL A 14 -4.16 5.88 -4.45
C VAL A 14 -4.85 4.57 -4.85
N ALA A 15 -4.33 3.42 -4.41
CA ALA A 15 -4.93 2.12 -4.71
C ALA A 15 -6.35 1.96 -4.10
N GLU A 16 -6.58 2.50 -2.89
CA GLU A 16 -7.91 2.56 -2.28
C GLU A 16 -8.88 3.38 -3.12
N ASN A 17 -8.42 4.51 -3.68
CA ASN A 17 -9.21 5.33 -4.57
C ASN A 17 -9.51 4.59 -5.88
N HIS A 18 -8.52 3.98 -6.52
CA HIS A 18 -8.71 3.19 -7.74
C HIS A 18 -9.72 2.06 -7.51
N PHE A 19 -9.62 1.33 -6.41
CA PHE A 19 -10.57 0.27 -6.08
C PHE A 19 -11.99 0.80 -5.82
N ALA A 20 -12.13 1.93 -5.11
CA ALA A 20 -13.43 2.52 -4.81
C ALA A 20 -14.19 3.00 -6.07
N PHE A 21 -13.47 3.35 -7.13
CA PHE A 21 -14.03 3.87 -8.38
C PHE A 21 -13.82 2.93 -9.57
N ALA A 22 -13.37 1.70 -9.34
CA ALA A 22 -13.16 0.73 -10.40
C ALA A 22 -14.51 0.31 -11.02
N ASP A 23 -14.56 0.30 -12.35
CA ASP A 23 -15.62 -0.37 -13.08
C ASP A 23 -15.41 -1.89 -13.07
N ALA A 24 -16.42 -2.64 -13.55
CA ALA A 24 -16.37 -4.09 -13.58
C ALA A 24 -15.26 -4.65 -14.50
N GLU A 25 -14.84 -3.89 -15.51
CA GLU A 25 -13.79 -4.32 -16.44
C GLU A 25 -12.39 -4.24 -15.81
N HIS A 26 -12.20 -3.33 -14.85
CA HIS A 26 -10.92 -3.07 -14.19
C HIS A 26 -10.86 -3.52 -12.72
N ILE A 27 -11.93 -4.12 -12.19
CA ILE A 27 -12.01 -4.49 -10.77
C ILE A 27 -10.89 -5.46 -10.34
N ASP A 28 -10.54 -6.44 -11.16
CA ASP A 28 -9.47 -7.39 -10.85
C ASP A 28 -8.10 -6.71 -10.75
N ALA A 29 -7.83 -5.77 -11.66
CA ALA A 29 -6.59 -4.98 -11.65
C ALA A 29 -6.54 -4.09 -10.40
N ALA A 30 -7.65 -3.43 -10.04
CA ALA A 30 -7.73 -2.60 -8.85
C ALA A 30 -7.57 -3.41 -7.55
N ILE A 31 -8.09 -4.64 -7.49
CA ILE A 31 -7.86 -5.57 -6.37
C ILE A 31 -6.38 -5.94 -6.25
N MET A 32 -5.73 -6.27 -7.38
CA MET A 32 -4.30 -6.61 -7.39
C MET A 32 -3.44 -5.43 -6.93
N GLU A 33 -3.74 -4.22 -7.40
CA GLU A 33 -3.05 -3.00 -7.01
C GLU A 33 -3.21 -2.71 -5.50
N LEU A 34 -4.43 -2.83 -4.98
CA LEU A 34 -4.72 -2.65 -3.56
C LEU A 34 -3.96 -3.64 -2.69
N ASN A 35 -3.98 -4.92 -3.05
CA ASN A 35 -3.24 -5.97 -2.34
C ASN A 35 -1.72 -5.72 -2.35
N ALA A 36 -1.17 -5.28 -3.48
CA ALA A 36 0.25 -4.94 -3.60
C ALA A 36 0.61 -3.75 -2.71
N ALA A 37 -0.21 -2.70 -2.69
CA ALA A 37 0.03 -1.51 -1.87
C ALA A 37 -0.05 -1.83 -0.36
N GLN A 38 -1.04 -2.63 0.06
CA GLN A 38 -1.16 -3.10 1.45
C GLN A 38 0.06 -3.94 1.87
N SER A 39 0.50 -4.85 1.00
CA SER A 39 1.68 -5.69 1.25
C SER A 39 2.95 -4.85 1.39
N ARG A 40 3.12 -3.82 0.54
CA ARG A 40 4.25 -2.89 0.63
C ARG A 40 4.25 -2.12 1.94
N LEU A 41 3.10 -1.58 2.37
CA LEU A 41 3.01 -0.87 3.64
C LEU A 41 3.33 -1.80 4.83
N ALA A 42 2.81 -3.03 4.81
CA ALA A 42 3.13 -4.03 5.82
C ALA A 42 4.63 -4.33 5.91
N ALA A 43 5.30 -4.48 4.75
CA ALA A 43 6.75 -4.69 4.69
C ALA A 43 7.52 -3.51 5.29
N VAL A 44 7.14 -2.26 4.96
CA VAL A 44 7.79 -1.07 5.53
C VAL A 44 7.59 -0.98 7.04
N ILE A 45 6.39 -1.27 7.55
CA ILE A 45 6.12 -1.33 9.00
C ILE A 45 7.00 -2.37 9.68
N CYS A 46 7.13 -3.56 9.10
CA CYS A 46 7.99 -4.62 9.63
C CYS A 46 9.46 -4.18 9.68
N CYS A 47 9.96 -3.53 8.61
CA CYS A 47 11.32 -3.01 8.57
C CYS A 47 11.54 -1.91 9.61
N GLU A 48 10.62 -0.96 9.77
CA GLU A 48 10.72 0.09 10.80
C GLU A 48 10.75 -0.53 12.21
N LYS A 49 9.90 -1.51 12.50
CA LYS A 49 9.89 -2.23 13.79
C LYS A 49 11.21 -2.98 14.05
N ALA A 50 11.76 -3.65 13.04
CA ALA A 50 13.03 -4.35 13.16
C ALA A 50 14.21 -3.41 13.39
N ASN A 51 14.14 -2.19 12.84
CA ASN A 51 15.17 -1.17 13.00
C ASN A 51 15.04 -0.38 14.32
N ALA A 52 13.84 -0.26 14.88
CA ALA A 52 13.60 0.42 16.16
C ALA A 52 14.02 -0.41 17.39
N GLY A 53 14.24 -1.72 17.21
CA GLY A 53 14.74 -2.63 18.25
C GLY A 53 16.27 -2.82 18.27
N ARG A 54 17.02 -2.04 17.48
CA ARG A 54 18.49 -1.99 17.51
C ARG A 54 18.99 -0.76 18.25
#